data_AF-A0A7J7NMH4-F1
#
_entry.id   AF-A0A7J7NMH4-F1
#
_cell.length_a   1.000
_cell.length_b   1.000
_cell.length_c   1.000
_cell.angle_alpha   90.00
_cell.angle_beta   90.00
_cell.angle_gamma   90.00
#
_symmetry.space_group_name_H-M   'P 1'
#
loop_
_entity.id
_entity.type
_entity.pdbx_description
1 polymer ?
#
loop_
_entity_poly.entity_id
_entity_poly.type
_entity_poly.pdbx_seq_one_letter_code
_entity_poly.pdbx_strand_id
1 'polypeptide(L)'
;MVLLDLKSKPALRAKFGVKDERVLPFEVIPIINIPEFGDKADVKVCIDLKIKSQNEKDKLEEANRLTYLKGFTERTMIVGVYTGMKVQEAKPLIRTKLLELGHGVIYSEPEKRIMSRSGD
;
A
#
# COMPACT_ATOMS: atom_id res chain seq x y z
N MET A 1 -3.17 7.97 -2.29
CA MET A 1 -3.51 9.40 -2.37
C MET A 1 -2.34 10.36 -2.15
N VAL A 2 -1.46 10.15 -1.16
CA VAL A 2 -0.31 11.04 -0.87
C VAL A 2 0.53 11.36 -2.12
N LEU A 3 0.88 10.35 -2.93
CA LEU A 3 1.64 10.55 -4.16
C LEU A 3 0.94 11.51 -5.14
N LEU A 4 -0.38 11.38 -5.30
CA LEU A 4 -1.17 12.25 -6.16
C LEU A 4 -1.23 13.69 -5.62
N ASP A 5 -1.37 13.85 -4.29
CA ASP A 5 -1.29 15.16 -3.65
C ASP A 5 0.07 15.81 -3.87
N LEU A 6 1.15 15.05 -3.68
CA LEU A 6 2.50 15.53 -3.91
C LEU A 6 2.74 15.87 -5.38
N LYS A 7 2.14 15.18 -6.35
CA LYS A 7 2.22 15.56 -7.78
C LYS A 7 1.43 16.84 -8.09
N SER A 8 0.20 16.94 -7.60
CA SER A 8 -0.72 18.02 -7.93
C SER A 8 -0.47 19.33 -7.17
N LYS A 9 0.20 19.29 -6.01
CA LYS A 9 0.39 20.47 -5.14
C LYS A 9 1.89 20.80 -4.98
N PRO A 10 2.48 21.66 -5.83
CA PRO A 10 3.87 22.10 -5.68
C PRO A 10 4.17 22.75 -4.33
N ALA A 11 3.21 23.49 -3.77
CA ALA A 11 3.34 24.10 -2.45
C ALA A 11 3.51 23.05 -1.33
N LEU A 12 2.89 21.87 -1.45
CA LEU A 12 3.06 20.78 -0.49
C LEU A 12 4.48 20.21 -0.57
N ARG A 13 5.03 20.07 -1.78
CA ARG A 13 6.42 19.65 -1.97
C ARG A 13 7.40 20.68 -1.39
N ALA A 14 7.19 21.96 -1.68
CA ALA A 14 8.01 23.05 -1.16
C ALA A 14 7.99 23.11 0.38
N LYS A 15 6.81 22.94 1.00
CA LYS A 15 6.64 22.92 2.47
C LYS A 15 7.54 21.89 3.15
N PHE A 16 7.76 20.73 2.53
CA PHE A 16 8.57 19.65 3.09
C PHE A 16 9.96 19.53 2.44
N GLY A 17 10.37 20.48 1.58
CA GLY A 17 11.65 20.43 0.89
C GLY A 17 11.79 19.25 -0.09
N VAL A 18 10.69 18.75 -0.63
CA VAL A 18 10.68 17.61 -1.56
C VAL A 18 10.96 18.12 -2.98
N LYS A 19 12.04 17.63 -3.59
CA LYS A 19 12.40 17.94 -4.98
C LYS A 19 11.44 17.26 -5.97
N ASP A 20 11.18 17.92 -7.10
CA ASP A 20 10.29 17.41 -8.16
C ASP A 20 10.75 16.05 -8.71
N GLU A 21 12.06 15.87 -8.89
CA GLU A 21 12.68 14.61 -9.34
C GLU A 21 12.37 13.41 -8.43
N ARG A 22 12.04 13.66 -7.15
CA ARG A 22 11.72 12.62 -6.17
C ARG A 22 10.25 12.20 -6.18
N VAL A 23 9.42 12.84 -7.01
CA VAL A 23 7.96 12.62 -7.03
C VAL A 23 7.41 12.46 -8.43
N LEU A 24 7.70 13.42 -9.32
CA LEU A 24 7.07 13.50 -10.64
C LEU A 24 7.34 12.26 -11.51
N PRO A 25 8.56 11.66 -11.52
CA PRO A 25 8.82 10.48 -12.35
C PRO A 25 8.16 9.19 -11.88
N PHE A 26 7.69 9.13 -10.63
CA PHE A 26 7.23 7.87 -10.03
C PHE A 26 5.75 7.65 -10.28
N GLU A 27 5.42 6.65 -11.08
CA GLU A 27 4.05 6.19 -11.31
C GLU A 27 3.71 4.94 -10.50
N VAL A 28 2.41 4.68 -10.33
CA VAL A 28 1.93 3.45 -9.68
C VAL A 28 2.26 2.27 -10.58
N ILE A 29 3.13 1.39 -10.07
CA ILE A 29 3.53 0.15 -10.72
C ILE A 29 2.50 -0.94 -10.38
N PRO A 30 1.82 -1.53 -11.38
CA PRO A 30 0.90 -2.63 -11.14
C PRO A 30 1.70 -3.89 -10.76
N ILE A 31 1.42 -4.46 -9.59
CA ILE A 31 2.12 -5.66 -9.08
C ILE A 31 1.19 -6.81 -8.69
N ILE A 32 -0.09 -6.50 -8.45
CA ILE A 32 -1.13 -7.45 -8.04
C ILE A 32 -2.39 -7.12 -8.82
N ASN A 33 -3.05 -8.15 -9.37
CA ASN A 33 -4.39 -8.04 -9.95
C ASN A 33 -5.44 -8.51 -8.95
N ILE A 34 -6.49 -7.70 -8.77
CA ILE A 34 -7.71 -8.09 -8.04
C ILE A 34 -8.82 -8.25 -9.09
N PRO A 35 -9.44 -9.42 -9.29
CA PRO A 35 -10.40 -9.65 -10.37
C PRO A 35 -11.50 -8.59 -10.53
N GLU A 36 -12.08 -8.10 -9.42
CA GLU A 36 -13.12 -7.05 -9.46
C GLU A 36 -12.58 -5.65 -9.80
N PHE A 37 -11.32 -5.35 -9.47
CA PHE A 37 -10.76 -3.99 -9.51
C PHE A 37 -9.62 -3.78 -10.51
N GLY A 38 -9.04 -4.85 -11.05
CA GLY A 38 -7.90 -4.81 -11.95
C GLY A 38 -6.54 -4.75 -11.24
N ASP A 39 -5.52 -4.32 -12.00
CA ASP A 39 -4.10 -4.30 -11.62
C ASP A 39 -3.65 -3.02 -10.90
N LYS A 40 -4.53 -2.01 -10.85
CA LYS A 40 -4.37 -0.74 -10.12
C LYS A 40 -5.58 -0.47 -9.24
N ALA A 41 -6.00 -1.48 -8.48
CA ALA A 41 -7.23 -1.45 -7.69
C ALA A 41 -7.34 -0.22 -6.77
N ASP A 42 -6.28 0.12 -6.04
CA ASP A 42 -6.29 1.27 -5.12
C ASP A 42 -6.53 2.60 -5.85
N VAL A 43 -5.96 2.75 -7.05
CA VAL A 43 -6.15 3.95 -7.89
C VAL A 43 -7.58 4.01 -8.38
N LYS A 44 -8.11 2.89 -8.89
CA LYS A 44 -9.50 2.78 -9.38
C LYS A 44 -10.49 3.14 -8.27
N VAL A 45 -10.37 2.52 -7.10
CA VAL A 45 -11.30 2.76 -5.99
C VAL A 45 -11.22 4.21 -5.48
N CYS A 46 -10.02 4.81 -5.43
CA CYS A 46 -9.90 6.23 -5.08
C CYS A 46 -10.61 7.16 -6.09
N ILE A 47 -10.55 6.84 -7.38
CA ILE A 47 -11.26 7.58 -8.44
C ILE A 47 -12.77 7.40 -8.31
N ASP A 48 -13.24 6.16 -8.13
CA ASP A 48 -14.67 5.82 -8.01
C ASP A 48 -15.32 6.52 -6.81
N LEU A 49 -14.61 6.56 -5.67
CA LEU A 49 -15.02 7.28 -4.46
C LEU A 49 -14.77 8.79 -4.50
N LYS A 50 -14.24 9.31 -5.62
CA LYS A 50 -13.91 10.73 -5.86
C LYS A 50 -13.06 11.33 -4.73
N ILE A 51 -12.05 10.59 -4.28
CA ILE A 51 -11.12 11.04 -3.25
C ILE A 51 -10.14 12.04 -3.88
N LYS A 52 -10.08 13.24 -3.33
CA LYS A 52 -9.28 14.37 -3.83
C LYS A 52 -8.07 14.69 -2.95
N SER A 53 -8.02 14.16 -1.74
CA SER A 53 -6.99 14.49 -0.76
C SER A 53 -6.69 13.33 0.20
N GLN A 54 -5.44 13.22 0.63
CA GLN A 54 -4.98 12.34 1.70
C GLN A 54 -5.65 12.61 3.05
N ASN A 55 -6.34 13.74 3.21
CA ASN A 55 -7.02 14.12 4.45
C ASN A 55 -8.45 13.58 4.55
N GLU A 56 -9.01 12.99 3.49
CA GLU A 56 -10.36 12.42 3.49
C GLU A 56 -10.37 11.03 4.16
N LYS A 57 -10.09 10.99 5.47
CA LYS A 57 -9.87 9.78 6.26
C LYS A 57 -10.99 8.74 6.10
N ASP A 58 -12.24 9.13 6.27
CA ASP A 58 -13.38 8.20 6.22
C ASP A 58 -13.53 7.54 4.84
N LYS A 59 -13.31 8.30 3.76
CA LYS A 59 -13.34 7.75 2.39
C LYS A 59 -12.14 6.86 2.10
N LEU A 60 -10.97 7.20 2.65
CA LEU A 60 -9.76 6.37 2.52
C LEU A 60 -9.91 5.06 3.28
N GLU A 61 -10.54 5.08 4.44
CA GLU A 61 -10.88 3.89 5.21
C GLU A 61 -11.85 3.00 4.44
N GLU A 62 -12.88 3.58 3.81
CA GLU A 62 -13.79 2.84 2.94
C GLU A 62 -13.08 2.25 1.71
N ALA A 63 -12.22 3.04 1.05
CA ALA A 63 -11.41 2.57 -0.07
C ALA A 63 -10.53 1.38 0.32
N ASN A 64 -9.89 1.47 1.48
CA ASN A 64 -9.07 0.40 2.03
C ASN A 64 -9.93 -0.83 2.33
N ARG A 65 -11.11 -0.68 2.95
CA ARG A 65 -12.02 -1.80 3.26
C ARG A 65 -12.42 -2.56 2.00
N LEU A 66 -12.78 -1.85 0.93
CA LEU A 66 -13.20 -2.44 -0.35
C LEU A 66 -12.08 -3.26 -1.01
N THR A 67 -10.86 -2.74 -0.98
CA THR A 67 -9.70 -3.42 -1.59
C THR A 67 -9.14 -4.52 -0.71
N TYR A 68 -9.15 -4.37 0.62
CA TYR A 68 -8.49 -5.24 1.60
C TYR A 68 -9.16 -6.61 1.74
N LEU A 69 -10.46 -6.65 2.04
CA LEU A 69 -11.14 -7.91 2.40
C LEU A 69 -11.39 -8.80 1.17
N LYS A 70 -11.87 -8.19 0.08
CA LYS A 70 -12.19 -8.90 -1.16
C LYS A 70 -10.95 -9.41 -1.89
N GLY A 71 -9.84 -8.71 -1.75
CA GLY A 71 -8.62 -9.04 -2.47
C GLY A 71 -7.83 -10.20 -1.87
N PHE A 72 -7.85 -10.43 -0.55
CA PHE A 72 -6.85 -11.31 0.06
C PHE A 72 -6.83 -12.74 -0.50
N THR A 73 -7.98 -13.35 -0.78
CA THR A 73 -8.11 -14.69 -1.36
C THR A 73 -7.97 -14.70 -2.88
N GLU A 74 -8.37 -13.62 -3.56
CA GLU A 74 -8.49 -13.61 -5.01
C GLU A 74 -7.32 -12.93 -5.73
N ARG A 75 -6.48 -12.19 -5.01
CA ARG A 75 -5.31 -11.47 -5.54
C ARG A 75 -4.30 -12.42 -6.18
N THR A 76 -3.90 -12.08 -7.39
CA THR A 76 -2.85 -12.79 -8.13
C THR A 76 -1.67 -11.85 -8.38
N MET A 77 -0.46 -12.35 -8.12
CA MET A 77 0.78 -11.64 -8.47
C MET A 77 0.91 -11.53 -9.99
N ILE A 78 1.31 -10.37 -10.51
CA ILE A 78 1.50 -10.17 -11.97
C ILE A 78 2.94 -9.85 -12.38
N VAL A 79 3.86 -9.79 -11.41
CA VAL A 79 5.27 -9.47 -11.65
C VAL A 79 6.21 -10.42 -10.91
N GLY A 80 7.41 -10.56 -11.46
CA GLY A 80 8.51 -11.31 -10.86
C GLY A 80 8.32 -12.83 -10.90
N VAL A 81 9.10 -13.53 -10.08
CA VAL A 81 9.18 -14.99 -10.08
C VAL A 81 7.90 -15.69 -9.58
N TYR A 82 7.02 -14.95 -8.91
CA TYR A 82 5.75 -15.47 -8.38
C TYR A 82 4.54 -15.08 -9.24
N THR A 83 4.76 -14.58 -10.46
CA THR A 83 3.69 -14.22 -11.40
C THR A 83 2.72 -15.39 -11.59
N GLY A 84 1.42 -15.11 -11.54
CA GLY A 84 0.35 -16.11 -11.64
C GLY A 84 -0.02 -16.79 -10.32
N MET A 85 0.82 -16.68 -9.27
CA MET A 85 0.51 -17.24 -7.96
C MET A 85 -0.45 -16.36 -7.18
N LYS A 86 -1.24 -16.99 -6.30
CA LYS A 86 -2.07 -16.27 -5.33
C LYS A 86 -1.18 -15.55 -4.32
N VAL A 87 -1.56 -14.32 -3.96
CA VAL A 87 -0.78 -13.52 -3.00
C VAL A 87 -0.63 -14.23 -1.65
N GLN A 88 -1.65 -14.99 -1.22
CA GLN A 88 -1.60 -15.78 0.00
C GLN A 88 -0.47 -16.81 0.01
N GLU A 89 -0.17 -17.43 -1.14
CA GLU A 89 0.91 -18.41 -1.32
C GLU A 89 2.27 -17.73 -1.51
N ALA A 90 2.30 -16.64 -2.28
CA ALA A 90 3.54 -15.92 -2.57
C ALA A 90 4.09 -15.16 -1.34
N LYS A 91 3.22 -14.65 -0.45
CA LYS A 91 3.60 -13.85 0.72
C LYS A 91 4.63 -14.53 1.65
N PRO A 92 4.44 -15.78 2.13
CA PRO A 92 5.44 -16.44 2.96
C PRO A 92 6.75 -16.68 2.21
N LEU A 93 6.71 -17.01 0.92
CA LEU A 93 7.91 -17.23 0.09
C LEU A 93 8.73 -15.95 -0.08
N ILE A 94 8.06 -14.82 -0.37
CA ILE A 94 8.69 -13.50 -0.48
C ILE A 94 9.32 -13.11 0.87
N ARG A 95 8.61 -13.34 1.98
CA ARG A 95 9.13 -13.05 3.32
C ARG A 95 10.42 -13.84 3.59
N THR A 96 10.42 -15.14 3.35
CA THR A 96 11.62 -15.98 3.54
C THR A 96 12.78 -15.49 2.68
N LYS A 97 12.52 -15.22 1.39
CA LYS A 97 13.54 -14.70 0.47
C LYS A 97 14.15 -13.36 0.93
N LEU A 98 13.33 -12.43 1.42
CA LEU A 98 13.82 -11.15 1.93
C LEU A 98 14.71 -11.32 3.17
N LEU A 99 14.39 -12.29 4.04
CA LEU A 99 15.20 -12.62 5.21
C LEU A 99 16.52 -13.29 4.82
N GLU A 100 16.49 -14.26 3.89
CA GLU A 100 17.68 -14.94 3.38
C GLU A 100 18.66 -13.99 2.69
N LEU A 101 18.14 -13.00 1.96
CA LEU A 101 18.97 -11.98 1.31
C LEU A 101 19.48 -10.92 2.30
N GLY A 102 18.95 -10.85 3.52
CA GLY A 102 19.25 -9.77 4.47
C GLY A 102 18.60 -8.42 4.14
N HIS A 103 17.55 -8.40 3.30
CA HIS A 103 16.81 -7.20 2.89
C HIS A 103 15.63 -6.87 3.84
N GLY A 104 15.44 -7.64 4.91
CA GLY A 104 14.40 -7.41 5.90
C GLY A 104 14.73 -8.03 7.25
N VAL A 105 14.01 -7.62 8.28
CA VAL A 105 14.13 -8.14 9.66
C VAL A 105 12.74 -8.47 10.19
N ILE A 106 12.65 -9.46 11.08
CA ILE A 106 11.42 -9.77 11.79
C ILE A 106 11.25 -8.74 12.91
N TYR A 107 10.13 -8.01 12.87
CA TYR A 107 9.72 -7.06 13.91
C TYR A 107 8.40 -7.53 14.53
N SER A 108 8.21 -7.27 15.83
CA SER A 108 7.00 -7.62 16.56
C SER A 108 6.62 -6.47 17.49
N GLU A 109 5.35 -6.11 17.47
CA GLU A 109 4.78 -5.00 18.24
C GLU A 109 3.42 -5.45 18.83
N PRO A 110 3.04 -5.01 20.04
CA PRO A 110 1.70 -5.23 20.55
C PRO A 110 0.63 -4.66 19.61
N GLU A 111 -0.46 -5.39 19.39
CA GLU A 111 -1.56 -4.96 18.50
C GLU A 111 -2.20 -3.63 18.97
N LYS A 112 -2.22 -3.41 20.29
CA LYS A 112 -2.74 -2.22 20.94
C LYS A 112 -1.81 -1.82 22.06
N ARG A 113 -1.90 -0.58 22.52
CA ARG A 113 -1.20 -0.14 23.72
C ARG A 113 -1.57 -1.04 24.89
N ILE A 114 -0.59 -1.77 25.40
CA ILE A 114 -0.70 -2.57 26.62
C ILE A 114 -0.10 -1.73 27.73
N MET A 115 -0.81 -1.56 28.84
CA MET A 115 -0.26 -0.94 30.04
C MET A 115 -0.10 -1.99 31.12
N SER A 116 1.07 -2.00 31.76
CA SER A 116 1.36 -2.91 32.86
C SER A 116 0.60 -2.48 34.13
N ARG A 117 0.58 -3.36 35.16
CA ARG A 117 0.03 -3.00 36.48
C ARG A 117 0.87 -1.93 37.20
N SER A 118 2.16 -1.80 36.87
CA SER A 118 3.06 -0.75 37.38
C SER A 118 2.85 0.59 36.68
N GLY A 119 2.02 0.66 35.64
CA GLY A 119 1.77 1.88 34.88
C GLY A 119 2.77 2.15 33.74
N ASP A 120 3.62 1.16 33.42
CA ASP A 120 4.51 1.17 32.25
C ASP A 120 3.73 0.92 30.94
#